data_AF-A0A2R5G4H1-F1
#
_entry.id   AF-A0A2R5G4H1-F1
#
_cell.length_a   1.000
_cell.length_b   1.000
_cell.length_c   1.000
_cell.angle_alpha   90.00
_cell.angle_beta   90.00
_cell.angle_gamma   90.00
#
_symmetry.space_group_name_H-M   'P 1'
#
loop_
_entity.id
_entity.type
_entity.pdbx_description
1 polymer ?
#
loop_
_entity_poly.entity_id
_entity_poly.type
_entity_poly.pdbx_seq_one_letter_code
_entity_poly.pdbx_strand_id
1 'polypeptide(L)'
;MEWLAGLQRSFERRRVERGACKDAVAAREECLANYGAESSLCTRLKLAEKRCLAEHLCPREFLQFYGGTKPCANIVEKFCNDEDEEGESGQSIPKRCRWASYALGDCLHKYA
;
A
#
# COMPACT_ATOMS: atom_id res chain seq x y z
N MET A 1 -14.10 -31.64 -8.04
CA MET A 1 -14.20 -30.41 -8.86
C MET A 1 -14.27 -29.13 -7.99
N GLU A 2 -13.56 -29.07 -6.86
CA GLU A 2 -13.66 -27.93 -5.93
C GLU A 2 -12.54 -26.88 -6.13
N TRP A 3 -11.42 -27.28 -6.77
CA TRP A 3 -10.25 -26.42 -6.97
C TRP A 3 -10.50 -25.24 -7.93
N LEU A 4 -11.33 -25.42 -8.96
CA LEU A 4 -11.63 -24.37 -9.94
C LEU A 4 -12.51 -23.26 -9.34
N ALA A 5 -13.45 -23.61 -8.45
CA ALA A 5 -14.34 -22.64 -7.81
C ALA A 5 -13.61 -21.70 -6.83
N GLY A 6 -12.53 -22.17 -6.18
CA GLY A 6 -11.69 -21.33 -5.32
C GLY A 6 -10.85 -20.33 -6.11
N LEU A 7 -10.32 -20.75 -7.26
CA LEU A 7 -9.57 -19.90 -8.19
C LEU A 7 -10.46 -18.82 -8.82
N GLN A 8 -11.67 -19.20 -9.23
CA GLN A 8 -12.63 -18.28 -9.85
C GLN A 8 -13.12 -17.20 -8.88
N ARG A 9 -13.42 -17.58 -7.62
CA ARG A 9 -13.75 -16.61 -6.55
C ARG A 9 -12.59 -15.66 -6.25
N SER A 10 -11.35 -16.15 -6.26
CA SER A 10 -10.16 -15.33 -6.05
C SER A 10 -9.91 -14.35 -7.21
N PHE A 11 -10.32 -14.72 -8.43
CA PHE A 11 -10.22 -13.86 -9.60
C PHE A 11 -11.33 -12.81 -9.62
N GLU A 12 -12.56 -13.19 -9.27
CA GLU A 12 -13.70 -12.27 -9.16
C GLU A 12 -13.52 -11.26 -8.03
N ARG A 13 -13.01 -11.67 -6.85
CA ARG A 13 -12.69 -10.75 -5.75
C ARG A 13 -11.64 -9.71 -6.17
N ARG A 14 -10.54 -10.18 -6.77
CA ARG A 14 -9.50 -9.32 -7.37
C ARG A 14 -10.06 -8.32 -8.39
N ARG A 15 -11.04 -8.73 -9.20
CA ARG A 15 -11.67 -7.89 -10.22
C ARG A 15 -12.63 -6.85 -9.63
N VAL A 16 -13.41 -7.25 -8.62
CA VAL A 16 -14.33 -6.35 -7.89
C VAL A 16 -13.55 -5.32 -7.07
N GLU A 17 -12.46 -5.72 -6.43
CA GLU A 17 -11.64 -4.86 -5.58
C GLU A 17 -10.74 -3.92 -6.39
N ARG A 18 -10.20 -4.36 -7.54
CA ARG A 18 -9.64 -3.43 -8.54
C ARG A 18 -10.71 -2.50 -9.11
N GLY A 19 -11.97 -2.92 -9.15
CA GLY A 19 -13.10 -2.07 -9.52
C GLY A 19 -13.32 -0.93 -8.52
N ALA A 20 -13.21 -1.20 -7.22
CA ALA A 20 -13.30 -0.18 -6.16
C ALA A 20 -12.13 0.82 -6.21
N CYS A 21 -10.93 0.35 -6.58
CA CYS A 21 -9.74 1.18 -6.71
C CYS A 21 -9.46 1.65 -8.15
N LYS A 22 -10.41 1.50 -9.07
CA LYS A 22 -10.18 1.70 -10.51
C LYS A 22 -9.70 3.11 -10.83
N ASP A 23 -10.24 4.11 -10.15
CA ASP A 23 -9.86 5.51 -10.36
C ASP A 23 -8.44 5.78 -9.89
N ALA A 24 -8.00 5.18 -8.78
CA ALA A 24 -6.63 5.30 -8.28
C ALA A 24 -5.61 4.59 -9.20
N VAL A 25 -5.98 3.43 -9.74
CA VAL A 25 -5.18 2.71 -10.74
C VAL A 25 -5.06 3.54 -12.03
N ALA A 26 -6.20 4.03 -12.55
CA ALA A 26 -6.24 4.83 -13.77
C ALA A 26 -5.44 6.14 -13.64
N ALA A 27 -5.60 6.86 -12.53
CA ALA A 27 -4.84 8.09 -12.26
C ALA A 27 -3.32 7.83 -12.22
N ARG A 28 -2.89 6.71 -11.62
CA ARG A 28 -1.47 6.34 -11.64
C ARG A 28 -1.00 5.98 -13.04
N GLU A 29 -1.74 5.18 -13.80
CA GLU A 29 -1.38 4.81 -15.17
C GLU A 29 -1.27 6.05 -16.07
N GLU A 30 -2.22 6.97 -15.96
CA GLU A 30 -2.19 8.26 -16.64
C GLU A 30 -0.97 9.08 -16.22
N CYS A 31 -0.64 9.13 -14.93
CA CYS A 31 0.55 9.82 -14.46
C CYS A 31 1.83 9.19 -15.03
N LEU A 32 1.94 7.87 -15.03
CA LEU A 32 3.10 7.16 -15.58
C LEU A 32 3.28 7.44 -17.07
N ALA A 33 2.18 7.50 -17.82
CA ALA A 33 2.20 7.82 -19.24
C ALA A 33 2.65 9.26 -19.52
N ASN A 34 2.27 10.22 -18.67
CA ASN A 34 2.52 11.64 -18.90
C ASN A 34 3.81 12.17 -18.27
N TYR A 35 4.23 11.63 -17.12
CA TYR A 35 5.29 12.20 -16.28
C TYR A 35 6.40 11.21 -15.89
N GLY A 36 6.24 9.93 -16.21
CA GLY A 36 7.22 8.89 -15.86
C GLY A 36 7.19 8.47 -14.38
N ALA A 37 7.85 7.35 -14.08
CA ALA A 37 7.73 6.68 -12.78
C ALA A 37 8.34 7.42 -11.58
N GLU A 38 9.28 8.34 -11.84
CA GLU A 38 10.02 9.06 -10.81
C GLU A 38 9.38 10.39 -10.41
N SER A 39 8.32 10.81 -11.11
CA SER A 39 7.56 12.00 -10.71
C SER A 39 6.98 11.83 -9.31
N SER A 40 7.13 12.87 -8.47
CA SER A 40 6.57 12.90 -7.12
C SER A 40 5.05 12.75 -7.12
N LEU A 41 4.38 13.23 -8.17
CA LEU A 41 2.95 13.01 -8.41
C LEU A 41 2.63 11.52 -8.60
N CYS A 42 3.39 10.83 -9.45
CA CYS A 42 3.16 9.42 -9.74
C CYS A 42 3.49 8.55 -8.53
N THR A 43 4.47 8.95 -7.72
CA THR A 43 4.76 8.32 -6.44
C THR A 43 3.58 8.45 -5.47
N ARG A 44 2.97 9.64 -5.35
CA ARG A 44 1.77 9.85 -4.52
C ARG A 44 0.58 9.02 -5.00
N LEU A 45 0.34 8.98 -6.30
CA LEU A 45 -0.75 8.19 -6.89
C LEU A 45 -0.52 6.69 -6.72
N LYS A 46 0.72 6.21 -6.84
CA LYS A 46 1.10 4.82 -6.55
C LYS A 46 0.89 4.46 -5.09
N LEU A 47 1.14 5.37 -4.16
CA LEU A 47 0.84 5.15 -2.74
C LEU A 47 -0.68 5.12 -2.49
N ALA A 48 -1.45 6.02 -3.12
CA ALA A 48 -2.91 6.04 -3.03
C ALA A 48 -3.54 4.74 -3.59
N GLU A 49 -3.07 4.26 -4.74
CA GLU A 49 -3.46 2.97 -5.32
C GLU A 49 -3.19 1.83 -4.34
N LYS A 50 -1.95 1.73 -3.84
CA LYS A 50 -1.56 0.67 -2.88
C LYS A 50 -2.38 0.71 -1.60
N ARG A 51 -2.71 1.90 -1.10
CA ARG A 51 -3.56 2.06 0.09
C ARG A 51 -4.97 1.53 -0.16
N CYS A 52 -5.58 1.90 -1.29
CA CYS A 52 -6.90 1.42 -1.65
C CYS A 52 -6.90 -0.11 -1.83
N LEU A 53 -5.92 -0.64 -2.57
CA LEU A 53 -5.78 -2.08 -2.76
C LEU A 53 -5.57 -2.81 -1.43
N ALA A 54 -4.78 -2.25 -0.51
CA ALA A 54 -4.56 -2.80 0.81
C ALA A 54 -5.84 -2.86 1.65
N GLU A 55 -6.65 -1.80 1.62
CA GLU A 55 -7.91 -1.73 2.36
C GLU A 55 -8.88 -2.86 1.97
N HIS A 56 -8.96 -3.16 0.68
CA HIS A 56 -9.86 -4.18 0.16
C HIS A 56 -9.26 -5.59 0.22
N LEU A 57 -8.05 -5.78 -0.31
CA LEU A 57 -7.43 -7.11 -0.48
C LEU A 57 -6.76 -7.65 0.78
N CYS A 58 -6.31 -6.75 1.66
CA CYS A 58 -5.51 -7.06 2.85
C CYS A 58 -6.03 -6.32 4.09
N PRO A 59 -7.33 -6.41 4.44
CA PRO A 59 -7.95 -5.56 5.46
C PRO A 59 -7.31 -5.72 6.84
N ARG A 60 -6.81 -6.92 7.17
CA ARG A 60 -6.13 -7.20 8.43
C ARG A 60 -4.80 -6.47 8.51
N GLU A 61 -3.95 -6.62 7.50
CA GLU A 61 -2.63 -5.99 7.43
C GLU A 61 -2.78 -4.46 7.26
N PHE A 62 -3.80 -4.01 6.52
CA PHE A 62 -4.16 -2.61 6.40
C PHE A 62 -4.46 -1.99 7.77
N LEU A 63 -5.32 -2.61 8.58
CA LEU A 63 -5.63 -2.09 9.92
C LEU A 63 -4.40 -2.10 10.86
N GLN A 64 -3.48 -3.04 10.69
CA GLN A 64 -2.25 -3.07 11.47
C GLN A 64 -1.27 -1.96 11.06
N PHE A 65 -1.28 -1.56 9.79
CA PHE A 65 -0.36 -0.56 9.25
C PHE A 65 -0.92 0.87 9.26
N TYR A 66 -2.16 1.03 8.79
CA TYR A 66 -2.89 2.31 8.69
C TYR A 66 -3.87 2.57 9.84
N GLY A 67 -4.21 1.55 10.65
CA GLY A 67 -5.16 1.69 11.74
C GLY A 67 -4.54 2.11 13.09
N GLY A 68 -5.42 2.55 14.00
CA GLY A 68 -5.07 2.94 15.37
C GLY A 68 -4.80 4.44 15.55
N THR A 69 -4.54 4.85 16.80
CA THR A 69 -4.29 6.26 17.19
C THR A 69 -2.92 6.77 16.76
N LYS A 70 -1.96 5.87 16.50
CA LYS A 70 -0.64 6.15 15.93
C LYS A 70 -0.35 5.11 14.84
N PRO A 71 -0.85 5.31 13.62
CA PRO A 71 -0.66 4.35 12.55
C PRO A 71 0.82 4.25 12.18
N CYS A 72 1.27 3.03 11.89
CA CYS A 72 2.65 2.78 11.46
C CYS A 72 2.97 3.50 10.15
N ALA A 73 1.96 3.78 9.31
CA ALA A 73 2.09 4.63 8.13
C ALA A 73 2.72 5.99 8.46
N ASN A 74 2.20 6.72 9.45
CA ASN A 74 2.73 8.04 9.83
C ASN A 74 4.16 7.97 10.39
N ILE A 75 4.49 6.87 11.07
CA ILE A 75 5.85 6.66 11.60
C ILE A 75 6.80 6.44 10.43
N VAL A 76 6.48 5.51 9.53
CA VAL A 76 7.30 5.19 8.35
C VAL A 76 7.44 6.38 7.41
N GLU A 77 6.36 7.15 7.21
CA GLU A 77 6.39 8.36 6.37
C GLU A 77 7.34 9.42 6.91
N LYS A 78 7.43 9.63 8.23
CA LYS A 78 8.42 10.55 8.81
C LYS A 78 9.83 10.11 8.45
N PHE A 79 10.17 8.83 8.71
CA PHE A 79 11.47 8.27 8.35
C PHE A 79 11.83 8.37 6.85
N CYS A 80 10.85 8.40 5.95
CA CYS A 80 11.10 8.54 4.51
C CYS A 80 11.18 9.99 4.03
N ASN A 81 10.67 10.95 4.79
CA ASN A 81 10.67 12.38 4.42
C ASN A 81 11.63 13.23 5.28
N ASP A 82 12.21 12.66 6.35
CA ASP A 82 13.28 13.28 7.14
C ASP A 82 14.60 13.22 6.33
N GLU A 83 14.66 13.96 5.22
CA GLU A 83 15.90 14.45 4.65
C GLU A 83 16.25 15.74 5.42
N ASP A 84 17.27 15.67 6.28
CA ASP A 84 18.02 16.83 6.81
C ASP A 84 17.35 17.76 7.84
N GLU A 85 16.93 17.24 9.01
CA GLU A 85 17.00 18.05 10.25
C GLU A 85 17.97 17.42 11.25
N GLU A 86 19.13 18.07 11.44
CA GLU A 86 20.06 17.81 12.53
C GLU A 86 19.36 18.02 13.88
N GLY A 87 18.69 16.97 14.39
CA GLY A 87 18.02 17.02 15.68
C GLY A 87 17.43 15.68 16.08
N GLU A 88 18.15 14.95 16.94
CA GLU A 88 17.77 13.65 17.54
C GLU A 88 17.74 12.44 16.58
N SER A 89 18.92 12.12 16.06
CA SER A 89 19.25 10.78 15.57
C SER A 89 19.08 9.74 16.69
N GLY A 90 18.04 8.91 16.61
CA GLY A 90 17.91 7.78 17.54
C GLY A 90 16.59 7.04 17.54
N GLN A 91 15.52 7.60 16.97
CA GLN A 91 14.30 6.81 16.82
C GLN A 91 14.52 5.80 15.72
N SER A 92 14.41 4.52 16.04
CA SER A 92 14.33 3.45 15.05
C SER A 92 12.85 3.17 14.78
N ILE A 93 12.50 2.83 13.54
CA ILE A 93 11.15 2.34 13.24
C ILE A 93 10.86 1.20 14.22
N PRO A 94 9.81 1.31 15.06
CA PRO A 94 9.48 0.27 16.02
C PRO A 94 9.37 -1.08 15.31
N LYS A 95 9.92 -2.15 15.90
CA LYS A 95 9.90 -3.50 15.29
C LYS A 95 8.50 -3.91 14.82
N ARG A 96 7.46 -3.50 15.57
CA ARG A 96 6.05 -3.71 15.21
C ARG A 96 5.65 -3.04 13.90
N CYS A 97 6.08 -1.80 13.65
CA CYS A 97 5.78 -1.09 12.41
C CYS A 97 6.59 -1.61 11.23
N ARG A 98 7.85 -2.00 11.46
CA ARG A 98 8.64 -2.69 10.44
C ARG A 98 7.95 -4.00 10.00
N TRP A 99 7.48 -4.80 10.96
CA TRP A 99 6.75 -6.02 10.67
C TRP A 99 5.41 -5.76 9.98
N ALA A 100 4.66 -4.74 10.39
CA ALA A 100 3.40 -4.36 9.74
C ALA A 100 3.62 -3.94 8.27
N SER A 101 4.68 -3.18 7.97
CA SER A 101 5.05 -2.86 6.57
C SER A 101 5.36 -4.10 5.76
N TYR A 102 6.14 -5.04 6.32
CA TYR A 102 6.48 -6.29 5.62
C TYR A 102 5.25 -7.16 5.39
N ALA A 103 4.40 -7.34 6.40
CA ALA A 103 3.17 -8.13 6.28
C ALA A 103 2.22 -7.54 5.24
N LEU A 104 2.07 -6.22 5.21
CA LEU A 104 1.27 -5.53 4.20
C LEU A 104 1.86 -5.71 2.79
N GLY A 105 3.19 -5.57 2.66
CA GLY A 105 3.90 -5.78 1.41
C GLY A 105 3.76 -7.21 0.87
N ASP A 106 3.93 -8.22 1.72
CA ASP A 106 3.78 -9.63 1.35
C ASP A 106 2.33 -9.96 0.95
N CYS A 107 1.35 -9.38 1.65
CA CYS A 107 -0.05 -9.55 1.29
C CYS A 107 -0.34 -8.94 -0.09
N LEU A 108 0.05 -7.67 -0.31
CA LEU A 108 -0.13 -7.01 -1.60
C LEU A 108 0.61 -7.70 -2.75
N HIS A 109 1.78 -8.30 -2.49
CA HIS A 109 2.55 -9.01 -3.52
C HIS A 109 1.81 -10.22 -4.09
N LYS A 110 0.87 -10.83 -3.34
CA LYS A 110 0.01 -11.92 -3.83
C LYS A 110 -1.01 -11.45 -4.89
N TYR A 111 -1.19 -10.13 -5.02
CA TYR A 111 -2.18 -9.49 -5.88
C TYR A 111 -1.58 -8.55 -6.95
N ALA A 112 -0.26 -8.36 -6.92
CA ALA A 112 0.52 -7.67 -7.95
C ALA A 112 0.65 -8.55 -9.19
#